data_AF-A0A954CM88-F1
#
_entry.id   AF-A0A954CM88-F1
#
_cell.length_a   1.000
_cell.length_b   1.000
_cell.length_c   1.000
_cell.angle_alpha   90.00
_cell.angle_beta   90.00
_cell.angle_gamma   90.00
#
_symmetry.space_group_name_H-M   'P 1'
#
loop_
_entity.id
_entity.type
_entity.pdbx_description
1 polymer ?
#
loop_
_entity_poly.entity_id
_entity_poly.type
_entity_poly.pdbx_seq_one_letter_code
_entity_poly.pdbx_strand_id
1 'polypeptide(L)'
;MMRSQRPQSGFTLIEVMVVIAILSLLITALWPSISRALGASEETETQARMMELRAAIEEFQREYGFYPSDDFQNFGDEIEIKAKPDGVNSGVESLVMFLCWKPNARMDLTDNEDWLDNTDGDENSVEIPGLQRTAKMEVVDAWGTPFAYFTSQNYTKQQQIRLGGDGAGDDVIAKAYKNPNGKGFVGPRKFQLISAGPDREFNTEDDLVYPAVPRD
;
A
#
# COMPACT_ATOMS: atom_id res chain seq x y z
N MET A 1 2.64 58.02 -47.99
CA MET A 1 2.29 57.33 -46.73
C MET A 1 3.52 56.58 -46.22
N MET A 2 4.24 57.08 -45.22
CA MET A 2 5.31 56.32 -44.55
C MET A 2 4.70 55.62 -43.34
N ARG A 3 4.67 54.28 -43.36
CA ARG A 3 4.31 53.46 -42.20
C ARG A 3 5.47 53.55 -41.21
N SER A 4 5.25 54.25 -40.11
CA SER A 4 6.14 54.23 -38.94
C SER A 4 6.17 52.80 -38.40
N GLN A 5 7.27 52.08 -38.61
CA GLN A 5 7.50 50.81 -37.95
C GLN A 5 7.85 51.11 -36.50
N ARG A 6 6.95 50.72 -35.58
CA ARG A 6 7.23 50.79 -34.15
C ARG A 6 8.38 49.82 -33.85
N PRO A 7 9.40 50.22 -33.08
CA PRO A 7 10.45 49.31 -32.67
C PRO A 7 9.82 48.20 -31.82
N GLN A 8 10.02 46.94 -32.23
CA GLN A 8 9.73 45.79 -31.37
C GLN A 8 10.79 45.75 -30.28
N SER A 9 10.40 45.98 -29.03
CA SER A 9 11.25 45.78 -27.87
C SER A 9 11.42 44.27 -27.64
N GLY A 10 12.64 43.76 -27.80
CA GLY A 10 13.00 42.40 -27.41
C GLY A 10 13.41 42.34 -25.94
N PHE A 11 13.18 41.20 -25.29
CA PHE A 11 13.61 40.97 -23.92
C PHE A 11 15.14 40.91 -23.82
N THR A 12 15.68 41.47 -22.74
CA THR A 12 17.10 41.36 -22.44
C THR A 12 17.41 40.02 -21.76
N LEU A 13 18.64 39.53 -21.93
CA LEU A 13 19.12 38.34 -21.21
C LEU A 13 18.95 38.50 -19.69
N ILE A 14 19.20 39.71 -19.19
CA ILE A 14 19.10 40.07 -17.78
C ILE A 14 17.64 39.95 -17.28
N GLU A 15 16.65 40.41 -18.05
CA GLU A 15 15.23 40.25 -17.67
C GLU A 15 14.85 38.78 -17.53
N VAL A 16 15.26 37.92 -18.46
CA VAL A 16 14.98 36.49 -18.37
C VAL A 16 15.71 35.87 -17.17
N MET A 17 16.96 36.27 -16.90
CA MET A 17 17.73 35.79 -15.74
C MET A 17 17.09 36.16 -14.40
N VAL A 18 16.60 37.39 -14.27
CA VAL A 18 15.93 37.84 -13.04
C VAL A 18 14.62 37.09 -12.85
N VAL A 19 13.85 36.88 -13.92
CA VAL A 19 12.58 36.14 -13.86
C VAL A 19 12.81 34.70 -13.42
N ILE A 20 13.74 33.98 -14.03
CA ILE A 20 14.02 32.59 -13.62
C ILE A 20 14.58 32.52 -12.19
N ALA A 21 15.37 33.50 -11.75
CA ALA A 21 15.89 33.54 -10.38
C ALA A 21 14.76 33.71 -9.35
N ILE A 22 13.80 34.60 -9.63
CA ILE A 22 12.62 34.79 -8.77
C ILE A 22 11.72 33.54 -8.81
N LEU A 23 11.49 32.95 -9.98
CA LEU A 23 10.69 31.72 -10.11
C LEU A 23 11.29 30.58 -9.29
N SER A 24 12.61 30.36 -9.38
CA SER A 24 13.30 29.33 -8.60
C SER A 24 13.16 29.56 -7.10
N LEU A 25 13.35 30.80 -6.63
CA LEU A 25 13.17 31.16 -5.22
C LEU A 25 11.74 30.84 -4.73
N LEU A 26 10.73 31.20 -5.52
CA LEU A 26 9.33 30.95 -5.18
C LEU A 26 9.01 29.45 -5.14
N ILE A 27 9.49 28.68 -6.11
CA ILE A 27 9.31 27.21 -6.13
C ILE A 27 9.94 26.58 -4.90
N THR A 28 11.18 26.95 -4.55
CA THR A 28 11.88 26.40 -3.37
C THR A 28 11.14 26.74 -2.06
N ALA A 29 10.58 27.95 -1.94
CA ALA A 29 9.84 28.35 -0.75
C ALA A 29 8.48 27.63 -0.63
N LEU A 30 7.85 27.27 -1.75
CA LEU A 30 6.54 26.61 -1.79
C LEU A 30 6.62 25.09 -1.68
N TRP A 31 7.74 24.48 -2.07
CA TRP A 31 7.92 23.02 -2.09
C TRP A 31 7.52 22.31 -0.79
N PRO A 32 7.94 22.76 0.42
CA PRO A 32 7.62 22.06 1.67
C PRO A 32 6.12 22.11 2.03
N SER A 33 5.40 23.13 1.57
CA SER A 33 3.96 23.26 1.85
C SER A 33 3.13 22.32 0.98
N ILE A 34 3.54 22.15 -0.29
CA ILE A 34 2.91 21.21 -1.22
C ILE A 34 3.15 19.78 -0.76
N SER A 35 4.38 19.42 -0.38
CA SER A 35 4.72 18.07 0.07
C SER A 35 3.95 17.66 1.33
N ARG A 36 3.76 18.58 2.29
CA ARG A 36 2.95 18.32 3.50
C ARG A 36 1.47 18.13 3.21
N ALA A 37 0.93 18.89 2.25
CA ALA A 37 -0.48 18.77 1.87
C ALA A 37 -0.76 17.45 1.16
N LEU A 38 0.16 16.99 0.30
CA LEU A 38 0.08 15.68 -0.36
C LEU A 38 0.22 14.54 0.67
N GLY A 39 1.24 14.58 1.53
CA GLY A 39 1.47 13.57 2.56
C GLY A 39 0.30 13.36 3.53
N ALA A 40 -0.38 14.45 3.93
CA ALA A 40 -1.57 14.35 4.79
C ALA A 40 -2.77 13.69 4.08
N SER A 41 -2.86 13.82 2.76
CA SER A 41 -3.89 13.15 1.95
C SER A 41 -3.61 11.66 1.84
N GLU A 42 -2.36 11.29 1.55
CA GLU A 42 -1.91 9.90 1.40
C GLU A 42 -2.09 9.09 2.70
N GLU A 43 -1.75 9.68 3.85
CA GLU A 43 -1.96 9.05 5.16
C GLU A 43 -3.46 8.83 5.44
N THR A 44 -4.29 9.85 5.18
CA THR A 44 -5.75 9.78 5.40
C THR A 44 -6.38 8.72 4.50
N GLU A 45 -5.98 8.68 3.24
CA GLU A 45 -6.43 7.68 2.27
C GLU A 45 -6.02 6.28 2.70
N THR A 46 -4.75 6.08 3.05
CA THR A 46 -4.23 4.79 3.55
C THR A 46 -4.98 4.33 4.80
N GLN A 47 -5.27 5.22 5.75
CA GLN A 47 -6.07 4.89 6.93
C GLN A 47 -7.51 4.48 6.58
N ALA A 48 -8.13 5.12 5.59
CA ALA A 48 -9.45 4.71 5.09
C ALA A 48 -9.40 3.31 4.45
N ARG A 49 -8.42 3.05 3.56
CA ARG A 49 -8.18 1.72 2.97
C ARG A 49 -8.00 0.65 4.05
N MET A 50 -7.16 0.91 5.05
CA MET A 50 -6.93 0.01 6.18
C MET A 50 -8.21 -0.29 6.97
N MET A 51 -9.08 0.71 7.15
CA MET A 51 -10.34 0.53 7.87
C MET A 51 -11.29 -0.40 7.12
N GLU A 52 -11.37 -0.26 5.81
CA GLU A 52 -12.20 -1.11 4.95
C GLU A 52 -11.66 -2.54 4.87
N LEU A 53 -10.35 -2.70 4.63
CA LEU A 53 -9.68 -4.00 4.66
C LEU A 53 -9.87 -4.70 6.00
N ARG A 54 -9.70 -3.98 7.11
CA ARG A 54 -9.95 -4.51 8.46
C ARG A 54 -11.38 -5.01 8.58
N ALA A 55 -12.38 -4.23 8.15
CA ALA A 55 -13.77 -4.62 8.25
C ALA A 55 -14.06 -5.89 7.45
N ALA A 56 -13.47 -6.02 6.25
CA ALA A 56 -13.58 -7.21 5.41
C ALA A 56 -12.93 -8.44 6.04
N ILE A 57 -11.72 -8.29 6.59
CA ILE A 57 -10.99 -9.35 7.31
C ILE A 57 -11.78 -9.83 8.54
N GLU A 58 -12.34 -8.89 9.32
CA GLU A 58 -13.15 -9.22 10.49
C GLU A 58 -14.49 -9.88 10.12
N GLU A 59 -15.11 -9.48 9.01
CA GLU A 59 -16.32 -10.15 8.50
C GLU A 59 -16.01 -11.57 8.01
N PHE A 60 -14.92 -11.74 7.25
CA PHE A 60 -14.44 -13.06 6.84
C PHE A 60 -14.26 -13.97 8.06
N GLN A 61 -13.64 -13.46 9.14
CA GLN A 61 -13.47 -14.24 10.37
C GLN A 61 -14.79 -14.58 11.05
N ARG A 62 -15.80 -13.69 11.00
CA ARG A 62 -17.14 -13.99 11.52
C ARG A 62 -17.85 -15.09 10.73
N GLU A 63 -17.65 -15.11 9.42
CA GLU A 63 -18.28 -16.07 8.50
C GLU A 63 -17.63 -17.46 8.61
N TYR A 64 -16.30 -17.53 8.51
CA TYR A 64 -15.56 -18.80 8.40
C TYR A 64 -14.93 -19.26 9.73
N GLY A 65 -14.92 -18.41 10.76
CA GLY A 65 -14.37 -18.71 12.09
C GLY A 65 -12.85 -18.55 12.22
N PHE A 66 -12.14 -18.27 11.13
CA PHE A 66 -10.70 -18.02 11.08
C PHE A 66 -10.38 -16.78 10.24
N TYR A 67 -9.26 -16.11 10.50
CA TYR A 67 -8.80 -15.02 9.65
C TYR A 67 -8.25 -15.55 8.31
N PRO A 68 -8.35 -14.78 7.20
CA PRO A 68 -7.63 -15.08 5.97
C PRO A 68 -6.18 -15.44 6.26
N SER A 69 -5.65 -16.52 5.70
CA SER A 69 -4.26 -16.88 5.98
C SER A 69 -3.31 -15.89 5.29
N ASP A 70 -2.10 -15.75 5.85
CA ASP A 70 -1.02 -14.94 5.30
C ASP A 70 0.04 -15.79 4.58
N ASP A 71 -0.29 -17.05 4.24
CA ASP A 71 0.61 -17.98 3.58
C ASP A 71 -0.11 -19.02 2.71
N PHE A 72 -1.30 -18.67 2.20
CA PHE A 72 -2.15 -19.50 1.34
C PHE A 72 -2.58 -20.83 1.97
N GLN A 73 -2.38 -21.03 3.27
CA GLN A 73 -2.91 -22.19 3.97
C GLN A 73 -4.44 -22.14 3.97
N ASN A 74 -5.05 -23.21 3.46
CA ASN A 74 -6.48 -23.40 3.55
C ASN A 74 -6.86 -23.84 4.96
N PHE A 75 -7.96 -23.28 5.47
CA PHE A 75 -8.57 -23.69 6.73
C PHE A 75 -10.02 -24.08 6.46
N GLY A 76 -10.48 -25.14 7.13
CA GLY A 76 -11.79 -25.72 6.88
C GLY A 76 -11.93 -26.34 5.49
N ASP A 77 -13.16 -26.70 5.12
CA ASP A 77 -13.48 -27.39 3.85
C ASP A 77 -14.23 -26.49 2.85
N GLU A 78 -14.55 -25.24 3.24
CA GLU A 78 -15.43 -24.34 2.47
C GLU A 78 -14.70 -23.47 1.44
N ILE A 79 -13.41 -23.22 1.66
CA ILE A 79 -12.53 -22.41 0.81
C ILE A 79 -11.33 -23.27 0.44
N GLU A 80 -11.10 -23.42 -0.87
CA GLU A 80 -10.00 -24.19 -1.41
C GLU A 80 -9.17 -23.32 -2.36
N ILE A 81 -8.22 -22.55 -1.82
CA ILE A 81 -7.27 -21.78 -2.60
C ILE A 81 -6.25 -22.73 -3.24
N LYS A 82 -6.09 -22.60 -4.56
CA LYS A 82 -5.17 -23.39 -5.39
C LYS A 82 -3.94 -22.59 -5.86
N ALA A 83 -3.57 -21.59 -5.07
CA ALA A 83 -2.35 -20.81 -5.24
C ALA A 83 -1.27 -21.27 -4.25
N LYS A 84 -0.03 -20.86 -4.48
CA LYS A 84 1.12 -21.17 -3.61
C LYS A 84 1.93 -19.91 -3.35
N PRO A 85 2.51 -19.77 -2.14
CA PRO A 85 3.46 -18.70 -1.89
C PRO A 85 4.72 -18.93 -2.72
N ASP A 86 5.27 -17.85 -3.23
CA ASP A 86 6.58 -17.80 -3.90
C ASP A 86 7.65 -17.11 -3.01
N GLY A 87 7.23 -16.50 -1.90
CA GLY A 87 8.08 -15.90 -0.88
C GLY A 87 8.15 -14.37 -0.93
N VAL A 88 7.63 -13.74 -1.99
CA VAL A 88 7.51 -12.29 -2.15
C VAL A 88 6.03 -11.94 -2.06
N ASN A 89 5.68 -10.85 -1.38
CA ASN A 89 4.30 -10.35 -1.22
C ASN A 89 3.26 -11.36 -0.67
N SER A 90 3.69 -12.56 -0.26
CA SER A 90 2.81 -13.72 -0.12
C SER A 90 1.73 -13.53 0.94
N GLY A 91 1.98 -12.70 1.97
CA GLY A 91 0.97 -12.37 2.98
C GLY A 91 -0.21 -11.60 2.42
N VAL A 92 0.05 -10.54 1.65
CA VAL A 92 -0.99 -9.69 1.08
C VAL A 92 -1.64 -10.30 -0.15
N GLU A 93 -0.90 -11.03 -0.97
CA GLU A 93 -1.48 -11.83 -2.06
C GLU A 93 -2.46 -12.87 -1.51
N SER A 94 -2.06 -13.58 -0.45
CA SER A 94 -2.92 -14.56 0.23
C SER A 94 -4.19 -13.87 0.74
N LEU A 95 -4.06 -12.71 1.38
CA LEU A 95 -5.20 -11.91 1.81
C LEU A 95 -6.15 -11.60 0.65
N VAL A 96 -5.64 -11.07 -0.47
CA VAL A 96 -6.46 -10.77 -1.67
C VAL A 96 -7.14 -12.03 -2.18
N MET A 97 -6.42 -13.15 -2.26
CA MET A 97 -7.01 -14.43 -2.69
C MET A 97 -8.20 -14.84 -1.82
N PHE A 98 -8.07 -14.77 -0.49
CA PHE A 98 -9.16 -15.13 0.43
C PHE A 98 -10.33 -14.17 0.33
N LEU A 99 -10.06 -12.86 0.26
CA LEU A 99 -11.11 -11.85 0.17
C LEU A 99 -11.83 -11.90 -1.18
N CYS A 100 -11.18 -12.34 -2.26
CA CYS A 100 -11.77 -12.40 -3.60
C CYS A 100 -12.15 -13.81 -4.07
N TRP A 101 -12.06 -14.85 -3.22
CA TRP A 101 -12.26 -16.23 -3.68
C TRP A 101 -13.70 -16.54 -4.10
N LYS A 102 -14.71 -15.92 -3.45
CA LYS A 102 -16.13 -16.15 -3.77
C LYS A 102 -16.63 -15.04 -4.69
N PRO A 103 -17.33 -15.37 -5.79
CA PRO A 103 -18.14 -14.39 -6.50
C PRO A 103 -19.19 -13.84 -5.52
N ASN A 104 -19.23 -12.51 -5.35
CA ASN A 104 -19.98 -11.76 -4.32
C ASN A 104 -19.32 -11.72 -2.92
N ALA A 105 -18.00 -11.83 -2.82
CA ALA A 105 -17.32 -11.41 -1.60
C ALA A 105 -17.76 -9.98 -1.22
N ARG A 106 -18.06 -9.76 0.06
CA ARG A 106 -18.69 -8.50 0.51
C ARG A 106 -17.79 -7.27 0.40
N MET A 107 -16.47 -7.47 0.29
CA MET A 107 -15.56 -6.46 -0.20
C MET A 107 -15.26 -6.81 -1.66
N ASP A 108 -15.87 -6.05 -2.56
CA ASP A 108 -15.55 -6.14 -3.97
C ASP A 108 -14.31 -5.27 -4.23
N LEU A 109 -13.12 -5.90 -4.24
CA LEU A 109 -11.89 -5.21 -4.59
C LEU A 109 -11.88 -4.76 -6.06
N THR A 110 -12.83 -5.22 -6.90
CA THR A 110 -12.99 -4.68 -8.26
C THR A 110 -13.57 -3.26 -8.28
N ASP A 111 -14.27 -2.85 -7.22
CA ASP A 111 -14.70 -1.46 -7.05
C ASP A 111 -13.55 -0.54 -6.60
N ASN A 112 -12.41 -1.13 -6.15
CA ASN A 112 -11.22 -0.44 -5.65
C ASN A 112 -9.95 -0.88 -6.42
N GLU A 113 -10.04 -0.97 -7.76
CA GLU A 113 -8.91 -1.35 -8.61
C GLU A 113 -7.69 -0.44 -8.46
N ASP A 114 -7.89 0.82 -8.06
CA ASP A 114 -6.83 1.77 -7.77
C ASP A 114 -5.98 1.40 -6.53
N TRP A 115 -6.46 0.46 -5.71
CA TRP A 115 -5.70 -0.08 -4.59
C TRP A 115 -4.91 -1.32 -4.96
N LEU A 116 -5.10 -1.86 -6.16
CA LEU A 116 -4.47 -3.10 -6.59
C LEU A 116 -3.28 -2.81 -7.51
N ASP A 117 -2.13 -3.37 -7.17
CA ASP A 117 -0.95 -3.41 -8.03
C ASP A 117 -0.44 -4.86 -8.11
N ASN A 118 0.30 -5.19 -9.17
CA ASN A 118 1.03 -6.46 -9.28
C ASN A 118 2.52 -6.10 -9.33
N THR A 119 3.07 -5.86 -8.15
CA THR A 119 4.38 -5.23 -7.94
C THR A 119 5.55 -6.13 -8.32
N ASP A 120 5.40 -7.45 -8.24
CA ASP A 120 6.40 -8.42 -8.69
C ASP A 120 6.11 -9.08 -10.05
N GLY A 121 4.93 -8.81 -10.62
CA GLY A 121 4.54 -9.22 -11.96
C GLY A 121 4.21 -10.70 -12.07
N ASP A 122 3.81 -11.33 -10.98
CA ASP A 122 3.57 -12.77 -10.94
C ASP A 122 2.11 -13.15 -11.26
N GLU A 123 1.86 -14.46 -11.42
CA GLU A 123 0.55 -14.99 -11.74
C GLU A 123 0.22 -16.27 -10.97
N ASN A 124 -1.06 -16.42 -10.64
CA ASN A 124 -1.63 -17.67 -10.16
C ASN A 124 -1.82 -18.67 -11.30
N SER A 125 -1.74 -19.96 -10.96
CA SER A 125 -2.16 -21.04 -11.86
C SER A 125 -3.68 -21.15 -12.04
N VAL A 126 -4.44 -20.40 -11.25
CA VAL A 126 -5.92 -20.36 -11.26
C VAL A 126 -6.39 -18.91 -11.27
N GLU A 127 -7.52 -18.65 -11.91
CA GLU A 127 -8.15 -17.34 -11.88
C GLU A 127 -8.66 -17.02 -10.47
N ILE A 128 -8.49 -15.77 -10.04
CA ILE A 128 -9.11 -15.21 -8.83
C ILE A 128 -10.57 -14.89 -9.17
N PRO A 129 -11.57 -15.65 -8.68
CA PRO A 129 -12.94 -15.53 -9.18
C PRO A 129 -13.55 -14.14 -9.01
N GLY A 130 -13.23 -13.45 -7.92
CA GLY A 130 -13.67 -12.08 -7.65
C GLY A 130 -13.05 -11.03 -8.57
N LEU A 131 -11.81 -11.22 -9.03
CA LEU A 131 -11.08 -10.25 -9.87
C LEU A 131 -11.05 -10.61 -11.37
N GLN A 132 -11.50 -11.83 -11.71
CA GLN A 132 -11.54 -12.37 -13.08
C GLN A 132 -10.18 -12.27 -13.81
N ARG A 133 -9.08 -12.51 -13.08
CA ARG A 133 -7.71 -12.49 -13.61
C ARG A 133 -6.81 -13.49 -12.88
N THR A 134 -5.66 -13.81 -13.47
CA THR A 134 -4.65 -14.71 -12.88
C THR A 134 -3.55 -13.98 -12.12
N ALA A 135 -3.25 -12.73 -12.47
CA ALA A 135 -2.28 -11.89 -11.77
C ALA A 135 -2.53 -11.94 -10.26
N LYS A 136 -1.49 -12.20 -9.45
CA LYS A 136 -1.63 -11.99 -8.02
C LYS A 136 -1.54 -10.50 -7.79
N MET A 137 -2.57 -9.98 -7.15
CA MET A 137 -2.65 -8.55 -6.87
C MET A 137 -2.29 -8.36 -5.41
N GLU A 138 -1.53 -7.32 -5.13
CA GLU A 138 -1.37 -6.78 -3.79
C GLU A 138 -2.30 -5.59 -3.59
N VAL A 139 -2.84 -5.47 -2.38
CA VAL A 139 -3.41 -4.19 -1.97
C VAL A 139 -2.26 -3.27 -1.54
N VAL A 140 -2.16 -2.10 -2.15
CA VAL A 140 -1.13 -1.09 -1.87
C VAL A 140 -1.69 0.08 -1.05
N ASP A 141 -0.83 0.71 -0.28
CA ASP A 141 -1.10 2.00 0.36
C ASP A 141 -1.07 3.16 -0.66
N ALA A 142 -1.32 4.39 -0.20
CA ALA A 142 -1.36 5.56 -1.07
C ALA A 142 0.01 5.89 -1.71
N TRP A 143 1.11 5.35 -1.17
CA TRP A 143 2.46 5.52 -1.73
C TRP A 143 2.82 4.41 -2.74
N GLY A 144 1.93 3.44 -2.94
CA GLY A 144 2.15 2.29 -3.84
C GLY A 144 2.96 1.17 -3.20
N THR A 145 3.11 1.16 -1.87
CA THR A 145 3.75 0.06 -1.15
C THR A 145 2.71 -0.98 -0.79
N PRO A 146 2.91 -2.27 -1.13
CA PRO A 146 2.00 -3.33 -0.68
C PRO A 146 1.87 -3.35 0.84
N PHE A 147 0.66 -3.52 1.36
CA PHE A 147 0.47 -3.73 2.80
C PHE A 147 1.17 -5.02 3.25
N ALA A 148 1.77 -5.03 4.44
CA ALA A 148 2.18 -6.27 5.08
C ALA A 148 1.05 -6.82 5.95
N TYR A 149 0.55 -8.00 5.60
CA TYR A 149 -0.53 -8.69 6.31
C TYR A 149 -0.01 -9.92 7.05
N PHE A 150 -0.15 -9.95 8.37
CA PHE A 150 0.27 -11.08 9.19
C PHE A 150 -0.90 -11.67 9.98
N THR A 151 -0.95 -12.99 10.10
CA THR A 151 -1.84 -13.65 11.08
C THR A 151 -1.08 -14.04 12.33
N SER A 152 -1.79 -14.15 13.46
CA SER A 152 -1.17 -14.56 14.73
C SER A 152 -0.48 -15.92 14.73
N GLN A 153 -0.75 -16.77 13.73
CA GLN A 153 -0.07 -18.05 13.53
C GLN A 153 1.37 -17.86 13.02
N ASN A 154 1.62 -16.75 12.33
CA ASN A 154 2.82 -16.49 11.55
C ASN A 154 3.58 -15.22 11.98
N TYR A 155 3.20 -14.57 13.08
CA TYR A 155 3.90 -13.36 13.59
C TYR A 155 5.42 -13.51 13.79
N THR A 156 5.93 -14.72 13.93
CA THR A 156 7.37 -14.94 14.08
C THR A 156 8.13 -14.95 12.76
N LYS A 157 7.43 -15.10 11.62
CA LYS A 157 7.99 -15.06 10.28
C LYS A 157 8.13 -13.62 9.81
N GLN A 158 9.13 -13.39 8.97
CA GLN A 158 9.30 -12.12 8.26
C GLN A 158 8.72 -12.30 6.86
N GLN A 159 8.24 -11.21 6.26
CA GLN A 159 7.76 -11.20 4.88
C GLN A 159 8.67 -10.31 4.04
N GLN A 160 8.98 -10.77 2.84
CA GLN A 160 9.62 -9.95 1.82
C GLN A 160 8.53 -9.27 1.00
N ILE A 161 8.64 -7.97 0.83
CA ILE A 161 7.68 -7.14 0.11
C ILE A 161 8.41 -6.49 -1.07
N ARG A 162 7.92 -6.73 -2.28
CA ARG A 162 8.38 -6.03 -3.49
C ARG A 162 7.65 -4.71 -3.56
N LEU A 163 8.39 -3.62 -3.60
CA LEU A 163 7.79 -2.29 -3.67
C LEU A 163 7.17 -2.02 -5.05
N GLY A 164 6.08 -1.25 -5.08
CA GLY A 164 5.52 -0.60 -6.25
C GLY A 164 5.81 0.91 -6.27
N GLY A 165 5.18 1.64 -7.19
CA GLY A 165 5.33 3.10 -7.30
C GLY A 165 6.79 3.55 -7.50
N ASP A 166 7.23 4.57 -6.75
CA ASP A 166 8.61 5.13 -6.87
C ASP A 166 9.72 4.17 -6.40
N GLY A 167 9.37 3.12 -5.65
CA GLY A 167 10.30 2.07 -5.19
C GLY A 167 10.28 0.81 -6.07
N ALA A 168 9.58 0.85 -7.21
CA ALA A 168 9.35 -0.33 -8.03
C ALA A 168 10.63 -1.13 -8.33
N GLY A 169 10.63 -2.41 -7.96
CA GLY A 169 11.75 -3.33 -8.16
C GLY A 169 12.62 -3.58 -6.92
N ASP A 170 12.51 -2.75 -5.89
CA ASP A 170 13.22 -2.94 -4.62
C ASP A 170 12.46 -3.90 -3.69
N ASP A 171 13.21 -4.63 -2.87
CA ASP A 171 12.68 -5.56 -1.88
C ASP A 171 12.95 -5.05 -0.46
N VAL A 172 11.91 -5.01 0.37
CA VAL A 172 12.00 -4.65 1.79
C VAL A 172 11.48 -5.78 2.68
N ILE A 173 11.84 -5.75 3.97
CA ILE A 173 11.45 -6.78 4.93
C ILE A 173 10.47 -6.21 5.95
N ALA A 174 9.26 -6.78 5.98
CA ALA A 174 8.27 -6.50 7.01
C ALA A 174 8.32 -7.55 8.13
N LYS A 175 8.12 -7.10 9.37
CA LYS A 175 7.98 -7.97 10.55
C LYS A 175 6.74 -7.58 11.35
N ALA A 176 6.08 -8.56 11.93
CA ALA A 176 4.99 -8.30 12.87
C ALA A 176 5.49 -7.53 14.11
N TYR A 177 4.75 -6.51 14.50
CA TYR A 177 5.03 -5.67 15.66
C TYR A 177 4.88 -6.44 16.98
N LYS A 178 5.89 -6.26 17.84
CA LYS A 178 5.89 -6.76 19.22
C LYS A 178 5.27 -5.75 20.16
N ASN A 179 4.77 -6.22 21.31
CA ASN A 179 4.37 -5.31 22.38
C ASN A 179 5.58 -4.47 22.86
N PRO A 180 5.39 -3.24 23.36
CA PRO A 180 6.50 -2.37 23.79
C PRO A 180 7.43 -3.01 24.83
N ASN A 181 6.88 -3.86 25.70
CA ASN A 181 7.64 -4.65 26.67
C ASN A 181 8.52 -5.77 26.06
N GLY A 182 8.53 -5.92 24.73
CA GLY A 182 9.25 -6.93 23.97
C GLY A 182 8.68 -8.35 24.07
N LYS A 183 7.61 -8.57 24.84
CA LYS A 183 7.01 -9.88 25.09
C LYS A 183 5.74 -10.07 24.27
N GLY A 184 5.77 -11.09 23.42
CA GLY A 184 4.65 -11.40 22.53
C GLY A 184 4.44 -10.31 21.47
N PHE A 185 3.37 -10.47 20.72
CA PHE A 185 3.02 -9.61 19.60
C PHE A 185 1.81 -8.74 19.91
N VAL A 186 1.73 -7.60 19.24
CA VAL A 186 0.53 -6.76 19.24
C VAL A 186 -0.62 -7.56 18.61
N GLY A 187 -1.80 -7.50 19.21
CA GLY A 187 -2.97 -8.22 18.70
C GLY A 187 -2.88 -9.75 18.84
N PRO A 188 -2.65 -10.32 20.04
CA PRO A 188 -2.60 -11.78 20.20
C PRO A 188 -3.90 -12.42 19.69
N ARG A 189 -3.77 -13.51 18.92
CA ARG A 189 -4.88 -14.24 18.28
C ARG A 189 -5.68 -13.40 17.26
N LYS A 190 -5.12 -12.30 16.76
CA LYS A 190 -5.69 -11.47 15.70
C LYS A 190 -4.82 -11.55 14.44
N PHE A 191 -4.90 -10.51 13.62
CA PHE A 191 -4.01 -10.24 12.50
C PHE A 191 -3.30 -8.89 12.74
N GLN A 192 -2.26 -8.62 11.98
CA GLN A 192 -1.69 -7.29 11.83
C GLN A 192 -1.77 -6.87 10.37
N LEU A 193 -2.11 -5.60 10.13
CA LEU A 193 -2.09 -4.95 8.83
C LEU A 193 -1.20 -3.71 8.97
N ILE A 194 -0.16 -3.63 8.14
CA ILE A 194 0.90 -2.62 8.28
C ILE A 194 1.09 -1.96 6.91
N SER A 195 1.01 -0.63 6.84
CA SER A 195 1.57 0.17 5.73
C SER A 195 2.92 0.73 6.17
N ALA A 196 3.88 0.72 5.25
CA ALA A 196 5.22 1.26 5.47
C ALA A 196 5.24 2.80 5.51
N GLY A 197 4.16 3.47 5.14
CA GLY A 197 4.13 4.92 5.16
C GLY A 197 4.98 5.57 4.05
N PRO A 198 5.23 6.89 4.16
CA PRO A 198 5.94 7.66 3.15
C PRO A 198 7.41 7.26 2.95
N ASP A 199 8.09 6.68 3.95
CA ASP A 199 9.48 6.24 3.79
C ASP A 199 9.63 4.90 3.05
N ARG A 200 8.54 4.14 2.92
CA ARG A 200 8.44 2.83 2.25
C ARG A 200 9.30 1.75 2.91
N GLU A 201 9.77 1.98 4.13
CA GLU A 201 10.48 1.02 4.96
C GLU A 201 9.53 0.52 6.06
N PHE A 202 9.47 -0.80 6.25
CA PHE A 202 8.66 -1.34 7.34
C PHE A 202 9.39 -1.27 8.67
N ASN A 203 8.60 -1.23 9.74
CA ASN A 203 9.08 -1.21 11.11
C ASN A 203 9.80 0.10 11.48
N THR A 204 9.40 1.22 10.91
CA THR A 204 9.86 2.58 11.22
C THR A 204 8.80 3.35 12.03
N GLU A 205 8.98 4.65 12.21
CA GLU A 205 8.11 5.48 13.07
C GLU A 205 6.84 5.97 12.35
N ASP A 206 6.84 6.00 11.02
CA ASP A 206 5.74 6.43 10.17
C ASP A 206 4.81 5.30 9.71
N ASP A 207 5.14 4.03 10.02
CA ASP A 207 4.25 2.89 9.79
C ASP A 207 2.85 3.16 10.35
N LEU A 208 1.84 2.90 9.52
CA LEU A 208 0.45 2.80 9.95
C LEU A 208 0.15 1.34 10.30
N VAL A 209 -0.14 1.08 11.58
CA VAL A 209 -0.28 -0.29 12.10
C VAL A 209 -1.67 -0.53 12.68
N TYR A 210 -2.31 -1.61 12.25
CA TYR A 210 -3.44 -2.21 12.93
C TYR A 210 -3.09 -3.60 13.48
N PRO A 211 -3.46 -3.94 14.73
CA PRO A 211 -3.93 -3.03 15.78
C PRO A 211 -2.85 -2.01 16.15
N ALA A 212 -3.28 -0.83 16.58
CA ALA A 212 -2.35 0.23 16.98
C ALA A 212 -1.35 -0.28 18.03
N VAL A 213 -0.07 -0.01 17.79
CA VAL A 213 1.01 -0.31 18.74
C VAL A 213 0.83 0.60 19.96
N PRO A 214 0.70 0.05 21.18
CA PRO A 214 0.61 0.88 22.37
C PRO A 214 1.85 1.77 22.48
N ARG A 215 1.66 3.08 22.70
CA ARG A 215 2.76 3.98 23.05
C ARG A 215 2.88 4.00 24.58
N ASP A 216 4.09 3.85 25.09
CA ASP A 216 4.40 3.91 26.53
C ASP A 216 4.16 5.33 27.12
#